data_AF-A0A976KJM7-F1
#
_entry.id   AF-A0A976KJM7-F1
#
_cell.length_a   1.000
_cell.length_b   1.000
_cell.length_c   1.000
_cell.angle_alpha   90.00
_cell.angle_beta   90.00
_cell.angle_gamma   90.00
#
_symmetry.space_group_name_H-M   'P 1'
#
loop_
_entity.id
_entity.type
_entity.pdbx_description
1 polymer ?
#
loop_
_entity_poly.entity_id
_entity_poly.type
_entity_poly.pdbx_seq_one_letter_code
_entity_poly.pdbx_strand_id
1 'polypeptide(L)'
;MNWFWRIFLKGLATILPIFITIYSLYWLGLTSELILGNTLKYFITDEHYWPGMGIIVAVSFVMLLGVLVDNRIGQFFVHLLQNLITRIPIANTIYKT
;
A
#
# COMPACT_ATOMS: atom_id res chain seq x y z
N MET A 1 6.60 33.85 -23.54
CA MET A 1 5.78 33.20 -22.49
C MET A 1 5.54 34.21 -21.37
N ASN A 2 4.30 34.58 -21.11
CA ASN A 2 3.94 35.74 -20.28
C ASN A 2 4.32 35.50 -18.80
N TRP A 3 4.86 36.52 -18.10
CA TRP A 3 5.37 36.42 -16.72
C TRP A 3 4.35 35.82 -15.73
N PHE A 4 3.07 36.17 -15.90
CA PHE A 4 1.95 35.62 -15.15
C PHE A 4 1.87 34.09 -15.25
N TRP A 5 2.00 33.55 -16.46
CA TRP A 5 1.94 32.11 -16.71
C TRP A 5 3.09 31.35 -16.05
N ARG A 6 4.28 31.96 -16.05
CA ARG A 6 5.47 31.36 -15.42
C ARG A 6 5.30 31.24 -13.90
N ILE A 7 4.67 32.22 -13.25
CA ILE A 7 4.41 32.19 -11.81
C ILE A 7 3.30 31.19 -11.49
N PHE A 8 2.22 31.17 -12.26
CA PHE A 8 1.12 30.22 -12.10
C PHE A 8 1.58 28.77 -12.19
N LEU A 9 2.34 28.41 -13.24
CA LEU A 9 2.88 27.06 -13.41
C LEU A 9 3.85 26.66 -12.28
N LYS A 10 4.64 27.61 -11.76
CA LYS A 10 5.54 27.35 -10.63
C LYS A 10 4.74 27.03 -9.36
N GLY A 11 3.67 27.79 -9.10
CA GLY A 11 2.75 27.53 -7.99
C GLY A 11 2.06 26.17 -8.12
N LEU A 12 1.53 25.86 -9.31
CA LEU A 12 0.88 24.58 -9.60
C LEU A 12 1.84 23.39 -9.40
N ALA A 13 3.06 23.49 -9.92
CA ALA A 13 4.10 22.47 -9.75
C ALA A 13 4.49 22.26 -8.28
N THR A 14 4.40 23.31 -7.46
CA THR A 14 4.70 23.25 -6.02
C THR A 14 3.58 22.56 -5.24
N ILE A 15 2.32 22.81 -5.59
CA ILE A 15 1.15 22.23 -4.90
C ILE A 15 0.87 20.79 -5.34
N LEU A 16 1.18 20.44 -6.58
CA LEU A 16 1.00 19.11 -7.16
C LEU A 16 1.43 17.95 -6.24
N PRO A 17 2.67 17.90 -5.72
CA PRO A 17 3.11 16.79 -4.86
C PRO A 17 2.32 16.70 -3.53
N ILE A 18 1.92 17.84 -2.96
CA ILE A 18 1.12 17.88 -1.74
C ILE A 18 -0.28 17.34 -2.04
N PHE A 19 -0.88 17.79 -3.13
CA PHE A 19 -2.20 17.33 -3.57
C PHE A 19 -2.22 15.83 -3.83
N ILE A 20 -1.19 15.30 -4.50
CA ILE A 20 -1.03 13.86 -4.74
C ILE A 20 -0.97 13.11 -3.41
N THR A 21 -0.17 13.58 -2.45
CA THR A 21 -0.05 12.93 -1.14
C THR A 21 -1.38 12.89 -0.39
N ILE A 22 -2.08 14.02 -0.33
CA ILE A 22 -3.38 14.11 0.35
C ILE A 22 -4.41 13.22 -0.35
N TYR A 23 -4.46 13.25 -1.69
CA TYR A 23 -5.37 12.42 -2.46
C TYR A 23 -5.08 10.93 -2.28
N SER A 24 -3.81 10.53 -2.29
CA SER A 24 -3.41 9.14 -2.01
C SER A 24 -3.85 8.69 -0.61
N LEU A 25 -3.65 9.52 0.41
CA LEU A 25 -4.11 9.19 1.78
C LEU A 25 -5.63 9.05 1.85
N TYR A 26 -6.36 9.97 1.22
CA TYR A 26 -7.82 9.93 1.16
C TYR A 26 -8.32 8.68 0.42
N TRP A 27 -7.74 8.38 -0.74
CA TRP A 27 -8.08 7.21 -1.55
C TRP A 27 -7.77 5.90 -0.81
N LEU A 28 -6.62 5.80 -0.16
CA LEU A 28 -6.25 4.64 0.66
C LEU A 28 -7.21 4.47 1.85
N GLY A 29 -7.58 5.55 2.52
CA GLY A 29 -8.51 5.50 3.64
C GLY A 29 -9.89 5.01 3.21
N LEU A 30 -10.44 5.57 2.13
CA LEU A 30 -11.74 5.16 1.59
C LEU A 30 -11.76 3.72 1.09
N THR A 31 -10.72 3.31 0.33
CA THR A 31 -10.63 1.93 -0.17
C THR A 31 -10.48 0.93 0.97
N SER A 32 -9.71 1.28 2.00
CA SER A 32 -9.58 0.48 3.22
C SER A 32 -10.92 0.34 3.94
N GLU A 33 -11.68 1.43 4.12
CA GLU A 33 -13.01 1.38 4.72
C GLU A 33 -13.99 0.54 3.89
N LEU A 34 -13.97 0.68 2.56
CA LEU A 34 -14.86 -0.04 1.67
C LEU A 34 -14.58 -1.55 1.65
N ILE A 35 -13.31 -1.96 1.68
CA ILE A 35 -12.91 -3.37 1.67
C ILE A 35 -12.97 -3.97 3.07
N LEU A 36 -12.20 -3.39 4.01
CA LEU A 36 -12.02 -3.93 5.35
C LEU A 36 -13.18 -3.57 6.25
N GLY A 37 -13.70 -2.34 6.17
CA GLY A 37 -14.83 -1.90 6.97
C GLY A 37 -16.10 -2.70 6.65
N ASN A 38 -16.38 -2.93 5.37
CA ASN A 38 -17.52 -3.78 4.97
C ASN A 38 -17.32 -5.23 5.41
N THR A 39 -16.10 -5.76 5.33
CA THR A 39 -15.77 -7.10 5.85
C THR A 39 -15.92 -7.16 7.38
N LEU A 40 -15.51 -6.12 8.10
CA LEU A 40 -15.65 -6.03 9.55
C LEU A 40 -17.11 -6.07 9.99
N LYS A 41 -18.03 -5.44 9.26
CA LYS A 41 -19.48 -5.52 9.54
C LYS A 41 -20.07 -6.92 9.44
N TYR A 42 -19.43 -7.83 8.68
CA TYR A 42 -19.82 -9.24 8.68
C TYR A 42 -19.38 -9.99 9.94
N PHE A 43 -18.33 -9.53 10.63
CA PHE A 43 -17.76 -10.19 11.81
C PHE A 43 -18.12 -9.49 13.14
N ILE A 44 -18.46 -8.21 13.10
CA ILE A 44 -18.75 -7.36 14.27
C ILE A 44 -20.16 -6.78 14.11
N THR A 45 -21.01 -6.98 15.11
CA THR A 45 -22.38 -6.43 15.17
C THR A 45 -22.34 -4.90 15.01
N ASP A 46 -23.26 -4.35 14.22
CA ASP A 46 -23.29 -2.93 13.81
C ASP A 46 -23.16 -1.92 14.95
N GLU A 47 -23.53 -2.29 16.18
CA GLU A 47 -23.43 -1.44 17.38
C GLU A 47 -21.99 -1.08 17.79
N HIS A 48 -20.98 -1.83 17.32
CA HIS A 48 -19.56 -1.57 17.64
C HIS A 48 -18.76 -1.00 16.45
N TYR A 49 -19.40 -0.68 15.32
CA TYR A 49 -18.71 -0.18 14.14
C TYR A 49 -18.56 1.35 14.18
N TRP A 50 -17.34 1.85 14.31
CA TRP A 50 -17.03 3.28 14.29
C TRP A 50 -16.46 3.67 12.92
N PRO A 51 -16.96 4.76 12.29
CA PRO A 51 -16.45 5.20 10.99
C PRO A 51 -14.96 5.53 11.09
N GLY A 52 -14.14 4.89 10.24
CA GLY A 52 -12.68 5.00 10.26
C GLY A 52 -11.95 3.79 10.87
N MET A 53 -12.67 2.79 11.38
CA MET A 53 -12.06 1.52 11.82
C MET A 53 -11.33 0.79 10.70
N GLY A 54 -11.77 0.88 9.44
CA GLY A 54 -11.07 0.28 8.31
C GLY A 54 -9.65 0.82 8.13
N ILE A 55 -9.41 2.10 8.46
CA ILE A 55 -8.07 2.70 8.43
C ILE A 55 -7.19 2.12 9.55
N ILE A 56 -7.72 2.01 10.77
CA ILE A 56 -6.99 1.44 11.92
C ILE A 56 -6.61 -0.02 11.64
N VAL A 57 -7.55 -0.80 11.07
CA VAL A 57 -7.30 -2.19 10.68
C VAL A 57 -6.26 -2.25 9.56
N ALA A 58 -6.34 -1.39 8.54
CA ALA A 58 -5.34 -1.33 7.47
C ALA A 58 -3.94 -1.01 8.01
N VAL A 59 -3.82 -0.01 8.89
CA VAL A 59 -2.55 0.36 9.52
C VAL A 59 -2.00 -0.80 10.36
N SER A 60 -2.86 -1.42 11.18
CA SER A 60 -2.48 -2.58 11.98
C SER A 60 -2.03 -3.75 11.11
N PHE A 61 -2.72 -4.00 10.00
CA PHE A 61 -2.39 -5.05 9.05
C PHE A 61 -1.05 -4.80 8.35
N VAL A 62 -0.81 -3.58 7.87
CA VAL A 62 0.48 -3.18 7.28
C VAL A 62 1.62 -3.31 8.30
N MET A 63 1.38 -2.95 9.56
CA MET A 63 2.37 -3.09 10.62
C MET A 63 2.68 -4.56 10.93
N LEU A 64 1.66 -5.42 10.98
CA LEU A 64 1.83 -6.87 11.11
C LEU A 64 2.61 -7.47 9.93
N LEU A 65 2.31 -7.05 8.70
CA LEU A 65 3.07 -7.45 7.52
C LEU A 65 4.53 -6.98 7.60
N GLY A 66 4.76 -5.75 8.05
CA GLY A 66 6.11 -5.22 8.27
C GLY A 66 6.91 -6.05 9.26
N VAL A 67 6.31 -6.41 10.40
CA VAL A 67 6.91 -7.30 11.39
C VAL A 67 7.15 -8.70 10.83
N LEU A 68 6.21 -9.24 10.04
CA LEU A 68 6.38 -10.53 9.40
C LEU A 68 7.57 -10.56 8.44
N VAL A 69 7.79 -9.48 7.68
CA VAL A 69 8.90 -9.36 6.73
C VAL A 69 10.24 -9.14 7.45
N ASP A 70 10.27 -8.29 8.49
CA ASP A 70 11.48 -7.95 9.23
C ASP A 70 11.99 -9.11 10.09
N ASN A 71 11.07 -9.91 10.63
CA ASN A 71 11.43 -11.05 11.45
C ASN A 71 11.89 -12.25 10.59
N ARG A 72 12.60 -13.22 11.18
CA ARG A 72 13.13 -14.42 10.47
C ARG A 72 12.08 -15.22 9.68
N ILE A 73 10.79 -14.99 9.94
CA ILE A 73 9.64 -15.54 9.21
C ILE A 73 9.57 -15.00 7.77
N GLY A 74 9.92 -13.73 7.55
CA GLY A 74 9.96 -13.14 6.21
C GLY A 74 10.97 -13.85 5.33
N GLN A 75 12.15 -14.19 5.89
CA GLN A 75 13.15 -14.99 5.18
C GLN A 75 12.63 -16.39 4.81
N PHE A 76 11.82 -17.03 5.66
CA PHE A 76 11.19 -18.32 5.32
C PHE A 76 10.25 -18.21 4.11
N PHE A 77 9.38 -17.19 4.05
CA PHE A 77 8.50 -16.97 2.90
C PHE A 77 9.28 -16.63 1.63
N VAL A 78 10.34 -15.82 1.74
CA VAL A 78 11.23 -15.50 0.62
C VAL A 78 11.92 -16.75 0.11
N HIS A 79 12.43 -17.61 1.00
CA HIS A 79 13.03 -18.89 0.61
C HIS A 79 12.01 -19.86 0.03
N LEU A 80 10.76 -19.87 0.50
CA LEU A 80 9.68 -20.65 -0.08
C LEU A 80 9.36 -20.19 -1.51
N LEU A 81 9.26 -18.88 -1.74
CA LEU A 81 9.11 -18.31 -3.08
C LEU A 81 10.31 -18.63 -3.97
N GLN A 82 11.54 -18.48 -3.46
CA GLN A 82 12.75 -18.86 -4.20
C GLN A 82 12.75 -20.34 -4.57
N ASN A 83 12.32 -21.23 -3.67
CA ASN A 83 12.22 -22.67 -3.93
C ASN A 83 11.10 -23.02 -4.94
N LEU A 84 10.00 -22.26 -4.96
CA LEU A 84 8.94 -22.39 -5.95
C LEU A 84 9.41 -21.90 -7.34
N ILE A 85 10.14 -20.79 -7.38
CA ILE A 85 10.68 -20.19 -8.61
C ILE A 85 11.84 -21.02 -9.18
N THR A 86 12.73 -21.55 -8.34
CA THR A 86 13.86 -22.40 -8.80
C THR A 86 13.42 -23.78 -9.31
N ARG A 87 12.20 -24.22 -9.01
CA ARG A 87 11.58 -25.37 -9.68
C ARG A 87 11.08 -25.06 -11.10
N ILE A 88 11.05 -23.79 -11.50
CA ILE A 88 10.77 -23.36 -12.89
C ILE A 88 12.13 -23.12 -13.57
N PRO A 89 12.61 -24.06 -14.40
CA PRO A 89 13.96 -24.04 -14.97
C PRO A 89 14.05 -23.06 -16.16
N ILE A 90 13.85 -21.76 -15.94
CA ILE A 90 13.94 -20.73 -16.99
C ILE A 90 14.86 -19.56 -16.59
N ALA A 91 15.21 -19.37 -15.31
CA ALA A 91 16.06 -18.25 -14.88
C ALA A 91 17.58 -18.50 -14.97
N ASN A 92 18.05 -19.72 -15.27
CA ASN A 92 19.48 -20.07 -15.28
C ASN A 92 20.19 -19.88 -16.62
N THR A 93 19.49 -19.56 -17.71
CA THR A 93 20.08 -19.43 -19.04
C THR A 93 20.55 -18.02 -19.39
N ILE A 94 20.20 -16.99 -18.61
CA ILE A 94 20.52 -15.59 -18.93
C ILE A 94 21.69 -15.03 -18.10
N TYR A 95 21.99 -15.61 -16.92
CA TYR A 95 23.11 -15.16 -16.07
C TYR A 95 24.46 -15.86 -16.35
N LYS A 96 24.64 -16.36 -17.57
CA LYS A 96 25.96 -16.74 -18.09
C LYS A 96 26.26 -15.95 -19.35
N THR A 97 26.61 -14.69 -19.21
CA THR A 97 27.61 -14.02 -20.07
C THR A 97 28.23 -12.88 -19.29
#